data_AF-A0A6P3AYT1-F1
#
_entry.id   AF-A0A6P3AYT1-F1
#
_cell.length_a   1.000
_cell.length_b   1.000
_cell.length_c   1.000
_cell.angle_alpha   90.00
_cell.angle_beta   90.00
_cell.angle_gamma   90.00
#
_symmetry.space_group_name_H-M   'P 1'
#
loop_
_entity.id
_entity.type
_entity.pdbx_description
1 polymer ?
#
loop_
_entity_poly.entity_id
_entity_poly.type
_entity_poly.pdbx_seq_one_letter_code
_entity_poly.pdbx_strand_id
1 'polypeptide(L)'
;MLRHPFVPLLSLACLLAAGCAGTRAQPPGARAPDAPHPGTIALHHAWNGSTQTLRAQDFPASFTFRCIDARGEPAERARAAWCVPVVEIESVSVDAAGHAVAPADAVQIDSTAYGPGHRFLDHTRLMRDGRPPV
;
A
#
# COMPACT_ATOMS: atom_id res chain seq x y z
N MET A 1 11.72 48.50 53.12
CA MET A 1 12.37 47.91 51.92
C MET A 1 12.18 46.39 52.02
N LEU A 2 11.05 45.86 51.56
CA LEU A 2 10.87 45.14 50.28
C LEU A 2 12.02 44.18 49.91
N ARG A 3 11.88 42.88 50.21
CA ARG A 3 11.67 41.77 49.25
C ARG A 3 12.06 40.41 49.88
N HIS A 4 11.05 39.55 50.06
CA HIS A 4 11.25 38.09 49.95
C HIS A 4 11.60 37.76 48.49
N PRO A 5 12.24 36.60 48.23
CA PRO A 5 11.41 35.59 47.59
C PRO A 5 11.68 34.13 48.02
N PHE A 6 10.57 33.39 48.10
CA PHE A 6 10.28 32.07 47.54
C PHE A 6 11.19 30.87 47.83
N VAL A 7 10.67 29.95 48.68
CA VAL A 7 10.79 28.50 48.49
C VAL A 7 9.58 28.04 47.66
N PRO A 8 9.73 27.17 46.65
CA PRO A 8 9.07 25.87 46.78
C PRO A 8 9.83 24.68 46.15
N LEU A 9 9.76 23.56 46.89
CA LEU A 9 9.61 22.18 46.44
C LEU A 9 9.85 21.87 44.94
N LEU A 10 10.99 21.26 44.65
CA LEU A 10 11.17 20.45 43.44
C LEU A 10 10.59 19.05 43.67
N SER A 11 9.27 18.95 43.54
CA SER A 11 8.59 17.71 43.18
C SER A 11 8.74 17.54 41.67
N LEU A 12 9.73 16.77 41.20
CA LEU A 12 9.73 16.31 39.82
C LEU A 12 9.40 14.81 39.77
N ALA A 13 8.20 14.57 39.25
CA ALA A 13 7.54 13.30 39.09
C ALA A 13 8.41 12.26 38.37
N CYS A 14 8.30 11.01 38.85
CA CYS A 14 8.56 9.82 38.05
C CYS A 14 7.90 9.97 36.68
N LEU A 15 8.73 10.08 35.63
CA LEU A 15 8.30 9.78 34.28
C LEU A 15 7.87 8.31 34.27
N LEU A 16 6.56 8.11 34.26
CA LEU A 16 5.92 6.84 33.95
C LEU A 16 6.52 6.34 32.63
N ALA A 17 7.38 5.34 32.72
CA ALA A 17 7.56 4.36 31.66
C ALA A 17 6.24 3.58 31.53
N ALA A 18 5.20 4.24 31.04
CA ALA A 18 4.03 3.58 30.50
C ALA A 18 4.55 2.79 29.31
N GLY A 19 4.58 1.47 29.48
CA GLY A 19 5.21 0.55 28.56
C GLY A 19 4.89 0.89 27.11
N CYS A 20 5.94 0.97 26.30
CA CYS A 20 5.83 0.72 24.88
C CYS A 20 5.33 -0.72 24.73
N ALA A 21 4.01 -0.92 24.86
CA ALA A 21 3.35 -2.08 24.32
C ALA A 21 3.77 -2.13 22.86
N GLY A 22 4.61 -3.11 22.53
CA GLY A 22 5.41 -3.12 21.31
C GLY A 22 4.58 -2.69 20.12
N THR A 23 4.90 -1.53 19.55
CA THR A 23 4.48 -1.23 18.19
C THR A 23 5.05 -2.37 17.37
N ARG A 24 4.17 -3.24 16.84
CA ARG A 24 4.62 -4.27 15.89
C ARG A 24 5.47 -3.54 14.86
N ALA A 25 6.71 -4.00 14.68
CA ALA A 25 7.62 -3.40 13.73
C ALA A 25 6.89 -3.31 12.39
N GLN A 26 6.74 -2.10 11.87
CA GLN A 26 6.08 -1.88 10.59
C GLN A 26 6.91 -2.59 9.50
N PRO A 27 6.27 -3.25 8.52
CA PRO A 27 7.01 -3.88 7.46
C PRO A 27 7.75 -2.82 6.61
N PRO A 28 8.85 -3.19 5.94
CA PRO A 28 9.55 -2.28 5.04
C PRO A 28 8.60 -1.63 4.02
N GLY A 29 8.72 -0.32 3.83
CA GLY A 29 7.87 0.44 2.91
C GLY A 29 6.51 0.83 3.47
N ALA A 30 6.12 0.37 4.65
CA ALA A 30 4.93 0.86 5.35
C ALA A 30 5.09 2.33 5.75
N ARG A 31 3.97 3.05 5.68
CA ARG A 31 3.87 4.48 5.98
C ARG A 31 2.62 4.75 6.79
N ALA A 32 2.57 5.90 7.43
CA ALA A 32 1.35 6.40 8.05
C ALA A 32 0.21 6.43 7.01
N PRO A 33 -1.05 6.11 7.40
CA PRO A 33 -2.15 6.03 6.44
C PRO A 33 -2.41 7.33 5.69
N ASP A 34 -2.14 8.49 6.27
CA ASP A 34 -2.28 9.81 5.66
C ASP A 34 -1.10 10.21 4.76
N ALA A 35 0.02 9.46 4.80
CA ALA A 35 1.18 9.76 3.98
C ALA A 35 0.86 9.66 2.48
N PRO A 36 1.35 10.60 1.64
CA PRO A 36 1.08 10.58 0.22
C PRO A 36 1.75 9.40 -0.50
N HIS A 37 1.20 9.03 -1.65
CA HIS A 37 1.83 8.07 -2.55
C HIS A 37 3.13 8.66 -3.12
N PRO A 38 4.18 7.86 -3.39
CA PRO A 38 5.41 8.30 -4.07
C PRO A 38 5.26 8.96 -5.46
N GLY A 39 4.04 9.09 -6.00
CA GLY A 39 3.77 9.72 -7.29
C GLY A 39 3.33 8.73 -8.37
N THR A 40 4.14 7.72 -8.69
CA THR A 40 3.91 6.85 -9.87
C THR A 40 3.91 5.36 -9.53
N ILE A 41 3.29 4.58 -10.42
CA ILE A 41 3.25 3.11 -10.40
C ILE A 41 3.77 2.62 -11.74
N ALA A 42 4.77 1.75 -11.75
CA ALA A 42 5.22 1.07 -12.96
C ALA A 42 4.32 -0.13 -13.26
N LEU A 43 3.71 -0.19 -14.44
CA LEU A 43 2.93 -1.33 -14.91
C LEU A 43 3.70 -2.06 -16.00
N HIS A 44 4.16 -3.26 -15.69
CA HIS A 44 4.88 -4.14 -16.61
C HIS A 44 3.90 -5.08 -17.31
N HIS A 45 3.88 -5.03 -18.64
CA HIS A 45 3.04 -5.89 -19.46
C HIS A 45 3.84 -7.07 -19.99
N ALA A 46 3.52 -8.28 -19.53
CA ALA A 46 4.23 -9.49 -19.96
C ALA A 46 3.99 -9.83 -21.44
N TRP A 47 2.83 -9.45 -22.00
CA TRP A 47 2.45 -9.82 -23.38
C TRP A 47 3.31 -9.15 -24.46
N ASN A 48 3.88 -7.98 -24.20
CA ASN A 48 4.75 -7.26 -25.14
C ASN A 48 6.06 -6.74 -24.51
N GLY A 49 6.29 -7.00 -23.23
CA GLY A 49 7.46 -6.51 -22.49
C GLY A 49 7.47 -5.01 -22.23
N SER A 50 6.38 -4.28 -22.49
CA SER A 50 6.35 -2.84 -22.28
C SER A 50 6.17 -2.48 -20.80
N THR A 51 6.59 -1.26 -20.45
CA THR A 51 6.35 -0.67 -19.13
C THR A 51 5.60 0.65 -19.29
N GLN A 52 4.46 0.78 -18.61
CA GLN A 52 3.69 2.01 -18.54
C GLN A 52 3.87 2.67 -17.18
N THR A 53 4.05 3.99 -17.17
CA THR A 53 4.04 4.77 -15.92
C THR A 53 2.65 5.31 -15.66
N LEU A 54 2.01 4.82 -14.60
CA LEU A 54 0.73 5.32 -14.11
C LEU A 54 0.97 6.40 -13.06
N ARG A 55 0.16 7.47 -13.04
CA ARG A 55 0.16 8.42 -11.93
C ARG A 55 -0.79 7.93 -10.86
N ALA A 56 -0.32 7.75 -9.64
CA ALA A 56 -1.12 7.18 -8.56
C ALA A 56 -2.35 8.04 -8.21
N GLN A 57 -2.26 9.37 -8.35
CA GLN A 57 -3.38 10.28 -8.10
C GLN A 57 -4.60 10.07 -9.01
N ASP A 58 -4.41 9.38 -10.15
CA ASP A 58 -5.49 9.10 -11.10
C ASP A 58 -6.32 7.86 -10.69
N PHE A 59 -5.97 7.20 -9.57
CA PHE A 59 -6.57 5.94 -9.11
C PHE A 59 -7.04 6.03 -7.64
N PRO A 60 -8.05 5.23 -7.24
CA PRO A 60 -8.51 5.20 -5.85
C PRO A 60 -7.45 4.65 -4.89
N ALA A 61 -7.58 4.98 -3.60
CA ALA A 61 -6.67 4.51 -2.56
C ALA A 61 -6.58 2.97 -2.47
N SER A 62 -7.67 2.25 -2.76
CA SER A 62 -7.68 0.78 -2.77
C SER A 62 -6.80 0.18 -3.86
N PHE A 63 -6.57 0.91 -4.96
CA PHE A 63 -5.65 0.50 -6.02
C PHE A 63 -4.21 0.81 -5.65
N THR A 64 -3.97 2.02 -5.13
CA THR A 64 -2.64 2.59 -4.91
C THR A 64 -1.99 2.21 -3.58
N PHE A 65 -2.74 1.63 -2.64
CA PHE A 65 -2.24 1.20 -1.35
C PHE A 65 -2.77 -0.18 -0.96
N ARG A 66 -1.97 -0.87 -0.14
CA ARG A 66 -2.44 -1.96 0.71
C ARG A 66 -2.34 -1.54 2.16
N CYS A 67 -3.48 -1.52 2.84
CA CYS A 67 -3.65 -0.94 4.16
C CYS A 67 -4.10 -2.00 5.16
N ILE A 68 -3.54 -1.94 6.37
CA ILE A 68 -3.73 -2.94 7.41
C ILE A 68 -4.13 -2.25 8.72
N ASP A 69 -5.11 -2.79 9.45
CA ASP A 69 -5.53 -2.30 10.77
C ASP A 69 -4.53 -2.67 11.88
N ALA A 70 -4.79 -2.22 13.11
CA ALA A 70 -3.93 -2.53 14.26
C ALA A 70 -3.87 -4.03 14.61
N ARG A 71 -4.85 -4.83 14.14
CA ARG A 71 -4.92 -6.27 14.37
C ARG A 71 -4.14 -7.06 13.32
N GLY A 72 -3.79 -6.45 12.20
CA GLY A 72 -3.10 -7.11 11.09
C GLY A 72 -4.03 -7.46 9.93
N GLU A 73 -5.26 -6.97 9.94
CA GLU A 73 -6.28 -7.29 8.92
C GLU A 73 -6.35 -6.22 7.83
N PRO A 74 -6.70 -6.58 6.58
CA PRO A 74 -7.00 -5.61 5.52
C PRO A 74 -8.05 -4.59 5.96
N ALA A 75 -7.77 -3.31 5.70
CA ALA A 75 -8.63 -2.22 6.13
C ALA A 75 -8.68 -1.09 5.12
N GLU A 76 -9.78 -0.32 5.17
CA GLU A 76 -9.84 0.96 4.50
C GLU A 76 -8.77 1.90 5.05
N ARG A 77 -8.16 2.68 4.15
CA ARG A 77 -7.07 3.61 4.47
C ARG A 77 -7.39 4.55 5.65
N ALA A 78 -8.63 5.02 5.77
CA ALA A 78 -9.06 5.92 6.84
C ALA A 78 -9.04 5.29 8.25
N ARG A 79 -9.02 3.95 8.34
CA ARG A 79 -9.04 3.18 9.60
C ARG A 79 -7.79 2.33 9.79
N ALA A 80 -6.85 2.41 8.86
CA ALA A 80 -5.64 1.62 8.87
C ALA A 80 -4.67 2.11 9.95
N ALA A 81 -3.84 1.19 10.47
CA ALA A 81 -2.70 1.56 11.31
C ALA A 81 -1.51 2.00 10.44
N TRP A 82 -1.35 1.39 9.26
CA TRP A 82 -0.34 1.72 8.28
C TRP A 82 -0.76 1.25 6.89
N CYS A 83 -0.12 1.80 5.86
CA CYS A 83 -0.32 1.40 4.47
C CYS A 83 1.02 1.26 3.75
N VAL A 84 1.11 0.33 2.80
CA VAL A 84 2.23 0.22 1.85
C VAL A 84 1.75 0.71 0.48
N PRO A 85 2.45 1.66 -0.16
CA PRO A 85 2.10 2.10 -1.51
C PRO A 85 2.43 1.00 -2.52
N VAL A 86 1.54 0.81 -3.50
CA VAL A 86 1.80 -0.01 -4.68
C VAL A 86 2.62 0.82 -5.65
N VAL A 87 3.88 0.44 -5.89
CA VAL A 87 4.77 1.21 -6.79
C VAL A 87 5.05 0.49 -8.09
N GLU A 88 4.70 -0.80 -8.17
CA GLU A 88 4.92 -1.64 -9.33
C GLU A 88 3.82 -2.69 -9.44
N ILE A 89 3.41 -3.01 -10.66
CA ILE A 89 2.44 -4.05 -10.99
C ILE A 89 2.98 -4.83 -12.18
N GLU A 90 3.05 -6.15 -12.06
CA GLU A 90 3.25 -7.05 -13.17
C GLU A 90 1.90 -7.58 -13.66
N SER A 91 1.64 -7.49 -14.96
CA SER A 91 0.38 -7.92 -15.57
C SER A 91 0.63 -8.97 -16.65
N VAL A 92 -0.02 -10.12 -16.50
CA VAL A 92 -0.03 -11.22 -17.46
C VAL A 92 -1.45 -11.37 -17.99
N SER A 93 -1.63 -11.23 -19.30
CA SER A 93 -2.93 -11.29 -19.97
C SER A 93 -2.92 -12.37 -21.04
N VAL A 94 -3.87 -13.30 -20.97
CA VAL A 94 -3.93 -14.46 -21.88
C VAL A 94 -5.31 -14.65 -22.52
N ASP A 95 -5.31 -15.19 -23.73
CA ASP A 95 -6.52 -15.63 -24.43
C ASP A 95 -7.02 -16.99 -23.92
N ALA A 96 -8.10 -17.52 -24.50
CA ALA A 96 -8.67 -18.81 -24.11
C ALA A 96 -7.77 -20.02 -24.42
N ALA A 97 -6.78 -19.85 -25.31
CA ALA A 97 -5.78 -20.86 -25.60
C ALA A 97 -4.52 -20.75 -24.71
N GLY A 98 -4.45 -19.73 -23.85
CA GLY A 98 -3.32 -19.47 -22.95
C GLY A 98 -2.19 -18.68 -23.61
N HIS A 99 -2.39 -18.11 -24.80
CA HIS A 99 -1.38 -17.26 -25.42
C HIS A 99 -1.39 -15.87 -24.81
N ALA A 100 -0.21 -15.26 -24.67
CA ALA A 100 -0.11 -13.88 -24.23
C ALA A 100 -0.70 -12.93 -25.29
N VAL A 101 -1.64 -12.09 -24.87
CA VAL A 101 -2.35 -11.14 -25.73
C VAL A 101 -2.53 -9.80 -25.02
N ALA A 102 -2.91 -8.76 -25.76
CA ALA A 102 -3.23 -7.48 -25.16
C ALA A 102 -4.41 -7.61 -24.15
N PRO A 103 -4.46 -6.79 -23.08
CA PRO A 103 -5.52 -6.88 -22.08
C PRO A 103 -6.94 -6.72 -22.62
N ALA A 104 -7.14 -6.08 -23.77
CA ALA A 104 -8.45 -5.94 -24.40
C ALA A 104 -8.99 -7.29 -24.91
N ASP A 105 -8.09 -8.16 -25.38
CA ASP A 105 -8.41 -9.44 -26.02
C ASP A 105 -8.30 -10.64 -25.07
N ALA A 106 -7.86 -10.39 -23.83
CA ALA A 106 -7.63 -11.41 -22.82
C ALA A 106 -8.92 -11.91 -22.17
N VAL A 107 -9.01 -13.21 -21.95
CA VAL A 107 -10.07 -13.84 -21.13
C VAL A 107 -9.64 -13.98 -19.67
N GLN A 108 -8.33 -13.89 -19.40
CA GLN A 108 -7.77 -13.90 -18.05
C GLN A 108 -6.66 -12.87 -17.95
N ILE A 109 -6.65 -12.12 -16.85
CA ILE A 109 -5.58 -11.20 -16.49
C ILE A 109 -5.16 -11.50 -15.05
N ASP A 110 -3.92 -11.93 -14.87
CA ASP A 110 -3.28 -12.02 -13.58
C ASP A 110 -2.47 -10.74 -13.34
N SER A 111 -2.55 -10.18 -12.13
CA SER A 111 -1.80 -8.99 -11.74
C SER A 111 -1.18 -9.18 -10.37
N THR A 112 0.13 -8.97 -10.28
CA THR A 112 0.88 -9.01 -9.03
C THR A 112 1.33 -7.61 -8.68
N ALA A 113 0.96 -7.12 -7.50
CA ALA A 113 1.34 -5.78 -7.04
C ALA A 113 2.52 -5.83 -6.07
N TYR A 114 3.42 -4.87 -6.21
CA TYR A 114 4.62 -4.74 -5.41
C TYR A 114 4.73 -3.35 -4.77
N GLY A 115 5.26 -3.34 -3.55
CA GLY A 115 5.67 -2.16 -2.81
C GLY A 115 7.15 -1.81 -3.03
N PRO A 116 7.65 -0.74 -2.38
CA PRO A 116 9.03 -0.31 -2.50
C PRO A 116 10.03 -1.44 -2.29
N GLY A 117 11.04 -1.53 -3.16
CA GLY A 117 12.03 -2.61 -3.14
C GLY A 117 11.51 -3.95 -3.67
N HIS A 118 10.55 -3.91 -4.62
CA HIS A 118 9.96 -5.07 -5.28
C HIS A 118 9.39 -6.10 -4.28
N ARG A 119 8.70 -5.59 -3.24
CA ARG A 119 8.13 -6.41 -2.17
C ARG A 119 6.72 -6.82 -2.55
N PHE A 120 6.47 -8.12 -2.65
CA PHE A 120 5.14 -8.65 -2.93
C PHE A 120 4.10 -8.09 -1.95
N LEU A 121 2.97 -7.61 -2.47
CA LEU A 121 1.84 -7.14 -1.69
C LEU A 121 0.63 -8.05 -1.88
N ASP A 122 0.22 -8.26 -3.13
CA ASP A 122 -0.87 -9.17 -3.45
C ASP A 122 -0.81 -9.67 -4.90
N HIS A 123 -1.69 -10.62 -5.17
CA HIS A 123 -1.93 -11.16 -6.48
C HIS A 123 -3.44 -11.21 -6.71
N THR A 124 -3.87 -10.77 -7.89
CA THR A 124 -5.27 -10.75 -8.29
C THR A 124 -5.42 -11.45 -9.64
N ARG A 125 -6.54 -12.16 -9.80
CA ARG A 125 -6.92 -12.79 -11.05
C ARG A 125 -8.28 -12.26 -11.46
N LEU A 126 -8.35 -11.71 -12.66
CA LEU A 126 -9.58 -11.30 -13.33
C LEU A 126 -9.89 -12.28 -14.45
N MET A 127 -11.08 -12.86 -14.41
CA MET A 127 -11.64 -13.60 -15.54
C MET A 127 -12.62 -12.69 -16.29
N ARG A 128 -12.53 -12.64 -17.62
CA ARG A 128 -13.57 -12.08 -18.48
C ARG A 128 -14.35 -13.24 -19.06
N ASP A 129 -15.61 -13.37 -18.66
CA ASP A 129 -16.51 -14.37 -19.23
C ASP A 129 -16.58 -14.16 -20.75
N GLY A 130 -16.03 -15.12 -21.49
CA GLY A 130 -15.93 -15.06 -22.94
C GLY A 130 -17.32 -15.01 -23.58
N ARG A 131 -17.77 -13.83 -23.97
CA ARG A 131 -18.72 -13.71 -25.08
C ARG A 131 -17.91 -13.43 -26.34
N PRO A 132 -17.98 -14.31 -27.36
CA PRO A 132 -17.49 -13.94 -28.67
C PRO A 132 -18.28 -12.72 -29.19
N PRO A 133 -17.69 -11.86 -30.04
CA PRO A 133 -18.48 -10.88 -30.77
C PRO A 133 -19.53 -11.62 -31.61
N VAL A 134 -20.78 -11.20 -31.48
CA VAL A 134 -21.87 -11.57 -32.40
C VAL A 134 -21.76 -10.78 -33.70
#